data_AF-A0A956HXU2-F1
#
_entry.id   AF-A0A956HXU2-F1
#
_cell.length_a   1.000
_cell.length_b   1.000
_cell.length_c   1.000
_cell.angle_alpha   90.00
_cell.angle_beta   90.00
_cell.angle_gamma   90.00
#
_symmetry.space_group_name_H-M   'P 1'
#
loop_
_entity.id
_entity.type
_entity.pdbx_description
1 polymer ?
#
loop_
_entity_poly.entity_id
_entity_poly.type
_entity_poly.pdbx_seq_one_letter_code
_entity_poly.pdbx_strand_id
1 'polypeptide(L)' 'RSIAARLDAARFVQVHRGELINVDRVARLEPWEHGDGLLALDDGATVALSRTFRRAFLERLRARARGSP' A
#
# COMPACT_ATOMS: atom_id res chain seq x y z
N ARG A 1 -9.93 1.97 18.91
CA ARG A 1 -10.76 0.83 18.45
C ARG A 1 -10.47 0.65 16.96
N SER A 2 -9.59 -0.27 16.60
CA SER A 2 -8.85 -0.20 15.32
C SER A 2 -9.52 -1.09 14.27
N ILE A 3 -10.08 -0.48 13.22
CA ILE A 3 -10.70 -1.15 12.06
C ILE A 3 -9.71 -2.13 11.35
N ALA A 4 -8.41 -1.93 11.56
CA ALA A 4 -7.33 -2.80 11.10
C ALA A 4 -7.52 -4.30 11.45
N ALA A 5 -8.15 -4.63 12.58
CA ALA A 5 -8.25 -6.03 13.04
C ALA A 5 -9.28 -6.88 12.27
N ARG A 6 -10.15 -6.27 11.47
CA ARG A 6 -11.19 -6.97 10.68
C ARG A 6 -10.91 -6.96 9.19
N LEU A 7 -9.90 -6.21 8.76
CA LEU A 7 -9.49 -6.14 7.38
C LEU A 7 -8.46 -7.24 7.14
N ASP A 8 -8.65 -7.98 6.06
CA ASP A 8 -7.73 -9.04 5.66
C ASP A 8 -6.33 -8.42 5.49
N ALA A 9 -5.42 -8.70 6.43
CA ALA A 9 -4.04 -8.20 6.41
C ALA A 9 -3.28 -8.69 5.16
N ALA A 10 -3.83 -9.68 4.45
CA ALA A 10 -3.32 -10.05 3.15
C ALA A 10 -3.57 -8.96 2.10
N ARG A 11 -4.71 -8.27 2.15
CA ARG A 11 -5.08 -7.26 1.13
C ARG A 11 -4.80 -5.85 1.60
N PHE A 12 -4.95 -5.59 2.91
CA PHE A 12 -4.81 -4.26 3.47
C PHE A 12 -3.44 -4.08 4.11
N VAL A 13 -2.69 -3.08 3.62
CA VAL A 13 -1.37 -2.73 4.15
C VAL A 13 -1.35 -1.28 4.59
N GLN A 14 -0.64 -1.04 5.67
CA GLN A 14 -0.46 0.30 6.20
C GLN A 14 0.57 1.06 5.37
N VAL A 15 0.19 2.22 4.85
CA VAL A 15 1.05 3.06 3.98
C VAL A 15 1.46 4.37 4.65
N HIS A 16 0.70 4.77 5.67
CA HIS A 16 0.97 5.94 6.49
C HIS A 16 0.49 5.69 7.93
N ARG A 17 0.80 6.59 8.88
CA ARG A 17 0.27 6.47 10.26
C ARG A 17 -1.26 6.54 10.21
N GLY A 18 -1.95 5.44 10.53
CA GLY A 18 -3.41 5.37 10.53
C GLY A 18 -4.09 5.14 9.18
N GLU A 19 -3.35 5.01 8.07
CA GLU A 19 -3.95 4.75 6.75
C GLU A 19 -3.60 3.36 6.24
N LEU A 20 -4.63 2.61 5.87
CA LEU A 20 -4.55 1.27 5.29
C LEU A 20 -5.10 1.33 3.87
N ILE A 21 -4.41 0.72 2.92
CA ILE A 21 -4.88 0.62 1.54
C ILE A 21 -5.02 -0.83 1.13
N ASN A 22 -5.91 -1.08 0.18
CA ASN A 22 -5.94 -2.37 -0.52
C ASN A 22 -4.83 -2.41 -1.57
N VAL A 23 -3.85 -3.30 -1.39
CA VAL A 23 -2.72 -3.49 -2.32
C VAL A 23 -3.20 -3.99 -3.69
N ASP A 24 -4.35 -4.65 -3.76
CA ASP A 24 -4.94 -5.10 -5.02
C ASP A 24 -5.46 -3.94 -5.88
N ARG A 25 -5.80 -2.80 -5.25
CA ARG A 25 -6.24 -1.58 -5.95
C ARG A 25 -5.10 -0.69 -6.41
N VAL A 26 -3.85 -1.04 -6.08
CA VAL A 26 -2.69 -0.24 -6.50
C VAL A 26 -2.42 -0.49 -7.97
N ALA A 27 -2.61 0.54 -8.78
CA ALA A 27 -2.27 0.51 -10.19
C ALA A 27 -0.76 0.72 -10.40
N ARG A 28 -0.16 1.70 -9.71
CA ARG A 28 1.26 2.03 -9.87
C ARG A 28 1.83 2.77 -8.65
N LEU A 29 3.14 2.61 -8.44
CA LEU A 29 3.92 3.35 -7.46
C LEU A 29 4.76 4.39 -8.21
N GLU A 30 4.52 5.66 -7.91
CA GLU A 30 5.27 6.80 -8.46
C GLU A 30 6.28 7.31 -7.40
N PRO A 31 7.51 7.68 -7.82
CA PRO A 31 8.46 8.36 -6.94
C PRO A 31 7.98 9.78 -6.62
N TRP A 32 8.12 10.21 -5.36
CA TRP A 32 7.75 11.56 -4.92
C TRP A 32 8.99 12.34 -4.43
N GLU A 33 8.99 13.65 -4.69
CA GLU A 33 10.12 14.59 -4.53
C GLU A 33 10.68 14.70 -3.09
N HIS A 34 10.02 14.14 -2.08
CA HIS A 34 10.40 14.27 -0.66
C HIS A 34 10.79 12.94 0.01
N GLY A 35 11.13 11.95 -0.82
CA GLY A 35 11.61 10.64 -0.37
C GLY A 35 10.49 9.67 0.01
N ASP A 36 9.27 10.16 0.18
CA ASP A 36 8.06 9.33 0.21
C ASP A 36 7.73 8.83 -1.21
N GLY A 37 6.81 7.87 -1.31
CA GLY A 37 6.27 7.41 -2.59
C GLY A 37 4.81 7.86 -2.75
N LEU A 38 4.31 7.84 -3.97
CA LEU A 38 2.88 8.02 -4.23
C LEU A 38 2.31 6.74 -4.82
N LEU A 39 1.21 6.26 -4.25
CA LEU A 39 0.48 5.11 -4.75
C LEU A 39 -0.71 5.62 -5.54
N ALA A 40 -0.69 5.42 -6.85
CA ALA A 40 -1.86 5.66 -7.67
C ALA A 40 -2.72 4.39 -7.66
N LEU A 41 -3.97 4.57 -7.24
CA LEU A 41 -5.00 3.55 -7.27
C LEU A 41 -5.65 3.51 -8.66
N ASP A 42 -6.30 2.38 -8.95
CA ASP A 42 -7.03 2.12 -10.19
C ASP A 42 -8.27 3.02 -10.39
N ASP A 43 -8.80 3.63 -9.34
CA ASP A 43 -9.88 4.64 -9.41
C ASP A 43 -9.36 6.07 -9.64
N GLY A 44 -8.05 6.25 -9.81
CA GLY A 44 -7.41 7.54 -10.00
C GLY A 44 -7.06 8.28 -8.71
N ALA A 45 -7.41 7.73 -7.54
CA ALA A 45 -6.98 8.31 -6.27
C ALA A 45 -5.47 8.09 -6.05
N THR A 46 -4.84 9.00 -5.31
CA THR A 46 -3.41 8.92 -4.96
C THR A 46 -3.23 8.93 -3.46
N VAL A 47 -2.43 8.01 -2.92
CA VAL A 47 -2.14 7.90 -1.49
C VAL A 47 -0.65 8.04 -1.24
N ALA A 48 -0.27 8.86 -0.26
CA ALA A 48 1.12 9.00 0.14
C ALA A 48 1.62 7.73 0.84
N LEU A 49 2.76 7.22 0.40
CA LEU A 49 3.47 6.11 1.00
C LEU A 49 4.68 6.64 1.76
N SER A 50 4.57 6.64 3.09
CA SER A 50 5.67 7.06 3.93
C SER A 50 6.88 6.14 3.77
N ARG A 51 8.08 6.74 3.76
CA ARG A 51 9.37 6.03 3.74
C ARG A 51 9.45 4.82 4.68
N THR A 52 8.96 4.98 5.92
CA THR A 52 9.00 3.92 6.94
C THR A 52 8.14 2.71 6.56
N PHE A 53 6.99 2.95 5.91
CA PHE A 53 6.02 1.92 5.53
C PHE A 53 6.28 1.36 4.12
N ARG A 54 7.07 2.08 3.30
CA ARG A 54 7.43 1.69 1.94
C ARG A 54 8.03 0.30 1.84
N ARG A 55 8.90 -0.09 2.79
CA ARG A 55 9.53 -1.42 2.77
C ARG A 55 8.50 -2.54 2.92
N ALA A 56 7.65 -2.44 3.94
CA ALA A 56 6.59 -3.42 4.20
C ALA A 56 5.59 -3.49 3.03
N PHE A 57 5.24 -2.34 2.46
CA PHE A 57 4.39 -2.28 1.27
C PHE A 57 5.01 -3.01 0.07
N LEU A 58 6.28 -2.77 -0.25
CA LEU A 58 6.98 -3.42 -1.37
C LEU A 58 7.12 -4.94 -1.16
N GLU A 59 7.39 -5.39 0.06
CA GLU A 59 7.41 -6.82 0.40
C GLU A 59 6.05 -7.46 0.14
N ARG A 60 4.95 -6.79 0.53
CA ARG A 60 3.60 -7.28 0.27
C ARG A 60 3.25 -7.29 -1.21
N LEU A 61 3.58 -6.22 -1.94
CA LEU A 61 3.34 -6.11 -3.39
C LEU A 61 4.05 -7.23 -4.15
N ARG A 62 5.28 -7.57 -3.75
CA ARG A 62 6.03 -8.71 -4.31
C ARG A 62 5.42 -10.05 -3.93
N ALA A 63 4.97 -10.21 -2.69
CA ALA A 63 4.28 -11.43 -2.25
C ALA A 63 2.98 -11.67 -3.02
N ARG A 64 2.26 -10.60 -3.39
CA ARG A 64 1.10 -10.66 -4.29
C ARG A 64 1.49 -11.19 -5.67
N ALA A 65 2.53 -10.62 -6.29
CA ALA A 65 2.99 -11.02 -7.61
C ALA A 65 3.41 -12.50 -7.69
N ARG A 66 3.89 -13.07 -6.56
CA ARG A 66 4.26 -14.50 -6.45
C ARG A 66 3.09 -15.42 -6.10
N GLY A 67 1.96 -14.88 -5.64
CA GLY A 67 0.78 -15.63 -5.21
C GLY A 67 -0.34 -15.69 -6.26
N SER A 68 -0.04 -15.35 -7.52
CA SER A 68 -0.99 -15.60 -8.61
C SER A 68 -1.08 -17.10 -8.85
N PRO A 69 -2.28 -17.71 -8.80
CA PRO A 69 -2.48 -19.07 -9.32
C PRO A 69 -2.19 -19.11 -10.83
#